data_AF-A0A349DX41-F1
#
_entry.id   AF-A0A349DX41-F1
#
_cell.length_a   1.000
_cell.length_b   1.000
_cell.length_c   1.000
_cell.angle_alpha   90.00
_cell.angle_beta   90.00
_cell.angle_gamma   90.00
#
_symmetry.space_group_name_H-M   'P 1'
#
loop_
_entity.id
_entity.type
_entity.pdbx_description
1 polymer ?
#
loop_
_entity_poly.entity_id
_entity_poly.type
_entity_poly.pdbx_seq_one_letter_code
_entity_poly.pdbx_strand_id
1 'polypeptide(L)'
;MIAKRQQNTDVFHRRVYKTNWLNYHTILANLPILIYTLTPTFAITNHITIHIKSFDIMQNHHLLYLGLAICLLCTISTQAQPNQPHAKALALNKTSKSPTLNASEKALLLNFLNESNTTLIHTIKSTDQALWHKKPSAQEWSMGQCLNHLLTAEQLLLGQVKKALEAPANNAQDLRSKDAWLISKVADRGVKVKTPLNNQPKSINQAEGMALLKKSRKALQIFLANDALPLRNHFGKSPYGPADAYQVLLVLATHSHRHHQQMLEVLRSLQKNK
;
A
#
# COMPACT_ATOMS: atom_id res chain seq x y z
N MET A 1 -34.72 -15.47 -4.72
CA MET A 1 -33.42 -15.51 -5.45
C MET A 1 -32.40 -14.45 -5.00
N ILE A 2 -32.80 -13.28 -4.49
CA ILE A 2 -31.89 -12.16 -4.13
C ILE A 2 -30.99 -12.48 -2.91
N ALA A 3 -31.54 -13.11 -1.86
CA ALA A 3 -30.79 -13.43 -0.64
C ALA A 3 -29.61 -14.40 -0.87
N LYS A 4 -29.74 -15.36 -1.81
CA LYS A 4 -28.70 -16.35 -2.11
C LYS A 4 -27.53 -15.76 -2.91
N ARG A 5 -27.77 -14.73 -3.73
CA ARG A 5 -26.70 -13.93 -4.36
C ARG A 5 -25.97 -13.07 -3.34
N GLN A 6 -26.69 -12.50 -2.37
CA GLN A 6 -26.15 -11.60 -1.34
C GLN A 6 -25.23 -12.30 -0.32
N GLN A 7 -25.57 -13.54 0.07
CA GLN A 7 -24.71 -14.36 0.93
C GLN A 7 -23.40 -14.76 0.22
N ASN A 8 -23.47 -15.09 -1.07
CA ASN A 8 -22.28 -15.43 -1.86
C ASN A 8 -21.36 -14.23 -2.09
N THR A 9 -21.90 -13.01 -2.28
CA THR A 9 -21.07 -11.79 -2.42
C THR A 9 -20.40 -11.39 -1.11
N ASP A 10 -21.06 -11.55 0.04
CA ASP A 10 -20.49 -11.22 1.35
C ASP A 10 -19.43 -12.23 1.82
N VAL A 11 -19.60 -13.51 1.47
CA VAL A 11 -18.59 -14.56 1.72
C VAL A 11 -17.40 -14.37 0.77
N PHE A 12 -17.64 -14.06 -0.50
CA PHE A 12 -16.58 -13.74 -1.47
C PHE A 12 -15.80 -12.49 -1.06
N HIS A 13 -16.47 -11.40 -0.66
CA HIS A 13 -15.81 -10.19 -0.19
C HIS A 13 -15.01 -10.42 1.08
N ARG A 14 -15.56 -11.11 2.10
CA ARG A 14 -14.78 -11.45 3.31
C ARG A 14 -13.59 -12.34 3.02
N ARG A 15 -13.70 -13.29 2.10
CA ARG A 15 -12.60 -14.20 1.73
C ARG A 15 -11.52 -13.47 0.94
N VAL A 16 -11.87 -12.71 -0.11
CA VAL A 16 -10.90 -11.96 -0.92
C VAL A 16 -10.20 -10.89 -0.09
N TYR A 17 -10.96 -10.10 0.69
CA TYR A 17 -10.37 -9.06 1.53
C TYR A 17 -9.51 -9.65 2.65
N LYS A 18 -9.94 -10.68 3.38
CA LYS A 18 -9.13 -11.26 4.47
C LYS A 18 -7.86 -11.95 3.94
N THR A 19 -7.94 -12.61 2.78
CA THR A 19 -6.76 -13.27 2.17
C THR A 19 -5.77 -12.24 1.63
N ASN A 20 -6.25 -11.15 0.99
CA ASN A 20 -5.38 -10.08 0.52
C ASN A 20 -4.78 -9.28 1.68
N TRP A 21 -5.57 -8.95 2.73
CA TRP A 21 -5.09 -8.27 3.94
C TRP A 21 -4.03 -9.07 4.70
N LEU A 22 -4.20 -10.40 4.79
CA LEU A 22 -3.18 -11.31 5.33
C LEU A 22 -1.93 -11.36 4.43
N ASN A 23 -2.09 -11.42 3.10
CA ASN A 23 -0.96 -11.36 2.17
C ASN A 23 -0.17 -10.04 2.27
N TYR A 24 -0.82 -8.90 2.54
CA TYR A 24 -0.14 -7.63 2.79
C TYR A 24 0.76 -7.67 4.05
N HIS A 25 0.35 -8.37 5.12
CA HIS A 25 1.21 -8.59 6.30
C HIS A 25 2.31 -9.63 6.02
N THR A 26 2.04 -10.67 5.24
CA THR A 26 3.04 -11.68 4.86
C THR A 26 4.14 -11.10 3.97
N ILE A 27 3.83 -10.14 3.09
CA ILE A 27 4.83 -9.45 2.25
C ILE A 27 5.70 -8.49 3.08
N LEU A 28 5.15 -7.84 4.11
CA LEU A 28 5.92 -7.00 5.04
C LEU A 28 6.77 -7.82 6.03
N ALA A 29 6.38 -9.06 6.33
CA ALA A 29 7.11 -9.96 7.22
C ALA A 29 8.28 -10.72 6.55
N ASN A 30 8.33 -10.78 5.21
CA ASN A 30 9.32 -11.57 4.45
C ASN A 30 10.43 -10.73 3.78
N LEU A 31 10.74 -9.53 4.29
CA LEU A 31 11.99 -8.87 3.95
C LEU A 31 13.16 -9.67 4.57
N PRO A 32 14.16 -10.12 3.80
CA PRO A 32 15.19 -11.02 4.31
C PRO A 32 16.08 -10.30 5.32
N ILE A 33 15.91 -10.62 6.60
CA ILE A 33 16.97 -10.46 7.60
C ILE A 33 17.94 -11.61 7.35
N LEU A 34 19.11 -11.30 6.81
CA LEU A 34 20.17 -12.28 6.58
C LEU A 34 20.75 -12.70 7.94
N ILE A 35 20.19 -13.75 8.54
CA ILE A 35 20.75 -14.41 9.72
C ILE A 35 21.56 -15.60 9.21
N TYR A 36 22.88 -15.52 9.33
CA TYR A 36 23.76 -16.68 9.14
C TYR A 36 23.55 -17.65 10.30
N THR A 37 23.09 -18.87 10.01
CA THR A 37 23.14 -19.98 10.97
C THR A 37 23.95 -21.13 10.38
N LEU A 38 25.08 -21.42 11.04
CA LEU A 38 25.86 -22.64 10.86
C LEU A 38 25.01 -23.82 11.34
N THR A 39 24.79 -24.82 10.49
CA THR A 39 24.18 -26.09 10.89
C THR A 39 25.25 -27.05 11.42
N PRO A 40 24.91 -27.82 12.47
CA PRO A 40 25.42 -29.18 12.58
C PRO A 40 24.25 -30.17 12.39
N THR A 41 24.49 -31.12 11.52
CA THR A 41 23.66 -32.30 11.29
C THR A 41 23.65 -33.22 12.50
N PHE A 42 22.47 -33.61 12.99
CA PHE A 42 22.24 -34.94 13.57
C PHE A 42 20.82 -35.41 13.23
N ALA A 43 20.76 -36.63 12.70
CA ALA A 43 19.55 -37.33 12.33
C ALA A 43 18.89 -37.98 13.56
N ILE A 44 17.57 -37.90 13.67
CA ILE A 44 16.77 -38.78 14.52
C ILE A 44 15.52 -39.19 13.74
N THR A 45 15.41 -40.49 13.46
CA THR A 45 14.18 -41.18 13.08
C THR A 45 13.35 -41.47 14.34
N ASN A 46 12.07 -41.10 14.33
CA ASN A 46 10.94 -41.99 14.57
C ASN A 46 9.66 -41.21 14.94
N HIS A 47 8.57 -41.71 14.38
CA HIS A 47 7.19 -41.26 14.54
C HIS A 47 6.71 -41.32 15.99
N ILE A 48 6.12 -40.22 16.46
CA ILE A 48 5.07 -40.25 17.49
C ILE A 48 3.97 -39.26 17.08
N THR A 49 2.79 -39.78 16.78
CA THR A 49 1.56 -39.01 16.58
C THR A 49 0.92 -38.79 17.95
N ILE A 50 0.80 -37.54 18.39
CA ILE A 50 -0.05 -37.15 19.52
C ILE A 50 -1.08 -36.13 19.04
N HIS A 51 -2.35 -36.54 19.08
CA HIS A 51 -3.51 -35.67 18.96
C HIS A 51 -3.67 -34.85 20.23
N ILE A 52 -3.75 -33.51 20.12
CA ILE A 52 -4.25 -32.66 21.21
C ILE A 52 -5.27 -31.67 20.64
N LYS A 53 -6.45 -31.69 21.28
CA LYS A 53 -7.61 -30.82 21.08
C LYS A 53 -7.31 -29.40 21.58
N SER A 54 -8.01 -28.46 20.96
CA SER A 54 -8.13 -27.04 21.31
C SER A 54 -8.40 -26.79 22.80
N PHE A 55 -7.66 -25.86 23.41
CA PHE A 55 -8.16 -24.98 24.47
C PHE A 55 -7.30 -23.71 24.61
N ASP A 56 -7.98 -22.62 24.96
CA ASP A 56 -7.50 -21.25 25.12
C ASP A 56 -6.32 -21.07 26.08
N ILE A 57 -5.35 -20.23 25.72
CA ILE A 57 -4.57 -19.45 26.70
C ILE A 57 -4.41 -18.01 26.17
N MET A 58 -5.03 -17.12 26.92
CA MET A 58 -4.91 -15.67 26.88
C MET A 58 -3.67 -15.25 27.71
N GLN A 59 -3.12 -14.06 27.42
CA GLN A 59 -2.29 -13.19 28.28
C GLN A 59 -0.76 -13.15 28.10
N ASN A 60 -0.31 -11.96 27.68
CA ASN A 60 0.78 -11.14 28.22
C ASN A 60 2.20 -11.71 28.31
N HIS A 61 3.09 -11.25 27.42
CA HIS A 61 4.53 -11.22 27.65
C HIS A 61 5.15 -9.87 27.23
N HIS A 62 4.92 -8.84 28.06
CA HIS A 62 5.98 -7.89 28.37
C HIS A 62 7.02 -8.65 29.20
N LEU A 63 8.14 -9.06 28.58
CA LEU A 63 9.41 -9.48 29.20
C LEU A 63 10.28 -10.12 28.10
N LEU A 64 10.86 -9.28 27.25
CA LEU A 64 11.92 -9.68 26.30
C LEU A 64 12.86 -8.48 26.10
N TYR A 65 13.30 -7.92 27.22
CA TYR A 65 14.40 -6.95 27.31
C TYR A 65 15.14 -7.20 28.62
N LEU A 66 16.00 -8.23 28.64
CA LEU A 66 17.21 -8.30 29.46
C LEU A 66 17.94 -9.59 29.11
N GLY A 67 19.10 -9.49 28.48
CA GLY A 67 19.94 -10.64 28.22
C GLY A 67 20.75 -10.50 26.94
N LEU A 68 21.84 -9.73 27.02
CA LEU A 68 23.16 -10.01 26.43
C LEU A 68 24.00 -8.71 26.43
N ALA A 69 24.42 -8.33 27.64
CA ALA A 69 25.63 -7.56 27.84
C ALA A 69 26.61 -8.48 28.57
N ILE A 70 27.90 -8.31 28.23
CA ILE A 70 29.09 -8.89 28.87
C ILE A 70 29.51 -10.27 28.31
N CYS A 71 30.44 -10.24 27.36
CA CYS A 71 31.61 -11.10 27.44
C CYS A 71 32.85 -10.27 27.09
N LEU A 72 33.83 -10.36 27.97
CA LEU A 72 34.87 -9.38 28.26
C LEU A 72 36.10 -9.54 27.36
N LEU A 73 36.76 -8.40 27.16
CA LEU A 73 38.16 -8.16 26.82
C LEU A 73 39.14 -9.32 27.10
N CYS A 74 40.04 -9.59 26.13
CA CYS A 74 41.39 -10.06 26.42
C CYS A 74 42.43 -9.55 25.40
N THR A 75 43.41 -8.84 25.96
CA THR A 75 44.83 -8.68 25.59
C THR A 75 45.23 -7.88 24.34
N ILE A 76 45.90 -6.76 24.68
CA ILE A 76 46.81 -5.93 23.90
C ILE A 76 48.06 -6.74 23.51
N SER A 77 48.46 -6.66 22.25
CA SER A 77 49.86 -6.83 21.83
C SER A 77 50.19 -5.73 20.82
N THR A 78 51.05 -4.82 21.27
CA THR A 78 51.62 -3.70 20.52
C THR A 78 52.65 -4.25 19.53
N GLN A 79 52.49 -3.97 18.24
CA GLN A 79 53.62 -3.97 17.32
C GLN A 79 53.47 -2.80 16.35
N ALA A 80 54.27 -1.77 16.61
CA ALA A 80 54.48 -0.65 15.72
C ALA A 80 55.30 -1.11 14.51
N GLN A 81 54.85 -0.79 13.30
CA GLN A 81 55.73 -0.67 12.14
C GLN A 81 55.52 0.68 11.45
N PRO A 82 56.59 1.33 10.98
CA PRO A 82 56.55 2.70 10.47
C PRO A 82 56.24 2.75 8.96
N ASN A 83 55.56 3.83 8.58
CA ASN A 83 55.63 4.54 7.30
C ASN A 83 55.22 3.78 6.01
N GLN A 84 54.01 4.07 5.53
CA GLN A 84 53.72 4.22 4.09
C GLN A 84 52.77 5.43 3.89
N PRO A 85 53.06 6.34 2.94
CA PRO A 85 52.23 7.52 2.69
C PRO A 85 51.10 7.22 1.68
N HIS A 86 50.01 7.97 1.80
CA HIS A 86 48.90 8.11 0.85
C HIS A 86 47.89 6.95 0.72
N ALA A 87 47.17 6.66 1.82
CA ALA A 87 45.77 6.27 1.66
C ALA A 87 44.99 7.52 1.22
N LYS A 88 44.70 7.65 -0.09
CA LYS A 88 43.56 8.45 -0.56
C LYS A 88 42.39 8.05 0.33
N ALA A 89 41.85 9.00 1.09
CA ALA A 89 40.55 8.84 1.72
C ALA A 89 39.60 8.41 0.60
N LEU A 90 39.21 7.12 0.56
CA LEU A 90 38.06 6.69 -0.19
C LEU A 90 36.92 7.53 0.38
N ALA A 91 36.52 8.55 -0.37
CA ALA A 91 35.20 9.14 -0.21
C ALA A 91 34.25 7.95 -0.14
N LEU A 92 33.61 7.78 1.03
CA LEU A 92 32.49 6.87 1.21
C LEU A 92 31.50 7.22 0.10
N ASN A 93 31.52 6.41 -0.95
CA ASN A 93 30.55 6.46 -2.02
C ASN A 93 29.22 6.12 -1.37
N LYS A 94 28.51 7.15 -0.94
CA LYS A 94 27.14 7.09 -0.45
C LYS A 94 26.35 6.56 -1.65
N THR A 95 26.20 5.25 -1.74
CA THR A 95 25.57 4.56 -2.86
C THR A 95 24.20 5.21 -3.08
N SER A 96 24.10 6.05 -4.10
CA SER A 96 22.86 6.77 -4.41
C SER A 96 21.83 5.70 -4.79
N LYS A 97 20.82 5.50 -3.94
CA LYS A 97 19.74 4.55 -4.22
C LYS A 97 19.10 4.88 -5.57
N SER A 98 18.69 3.85 -6.32
CA SER A 98 18.18 4.00 -7.68
C SER A 98 17.07 5.07 -7.78
N PRO A 99 17.08 5.95 -8.78
CA PRO A 99 16.00 6.89 -9.01
C PRO A 99 14.76 6.25 -9.65
N THR A 100 14.92 5.08 -10.28
CA THR A 100 13.81 4.31 -10.87
C THR A 100 13.21 3.32 -9.87
N LEU A 101 12.05 2.77 -10.22
CA LEU A 101 11.41 1.76 -9.39
C LEU A 101 12.15 0.43 -9.46
N ASN A 102 12.29 -0.22 -8.31
CA ASN A 102 12.65 -1.64 -8.29
C ASN A 102 11.42 -2.53 -8.56
N ALA A 103 11.66 -3.83 -8.71
CA ALA A 103 10.61 -4.79 -9.04
C ALA A 103 9.48 -4.86 -7.99
N SER A 104 9.80 -4.80 -6.69
CA SER A 104 8.79 -4.89 -5.63
C SER A 104 7.96 -3.60 -5.53
N GLU A 105 8.59 -2.44 -5.71
CA GLU A 105 7.91 -1.13 -5.77
C GLU A 105 6.92 -1.08 -6.94
N LYS A 106 7.34 -1.53 -8.12
CA LYS A 106 6.48 -1.59 -9.30
C LYS A 106 5.35 -2.60 -9.12
N ALA A 107 5.65 -3.80 -8.62
CA ALA A 107 4.65 -4.83 -8.37
C ALA A 107 3.59 -4.36 -7.35
N LEU A 108 4.01 -3.71 -6.27
CA LEU A 108 3.10 -3.16 -5.25
C LEU A 108 2.11 -2.18 -5.86
N LEU A 109 2.60 -1.22 -6.65
CA LEU A 109 1.75 -0.22 -7.30
C LEU A 109 0.76 -0.85 -8.29
N LEU A 110 1.24 -1.76 -9.14
CA LEU A 110 0.39 -2.46 -10.10
C LEU A 110 -0.66 -3.34 -9.42
N ASN A 111 -0.32 -3.99 -8.30
CA ASN A 111 -1.26 -4.81 -7.53
C ASN A 111 -2.40 -3.97 -6.97
N PHE A 112 -2.12 -2.82 -6.33
CA PHE A 112 -3.18 -1.93 -5.85
C PHE A 112 -4.09 -1.44 -6.98
N LEU A 113 -3.53 -1.07 -8.13
CA LEU A 113 -4.31 -0.62 -9.29
C LEU A 113 -5.18 -1.75 -9.87
N ASN A 114 -4.64 -2.96 -10.00
CA ASN A 114 -5.36 -4.10 -10.56
C ASN A 114 -6.46 -4.61 -9.63
N GLU A 115 -6.17 -4.74 -8.33
CA GLU A 115 -7.13 -5.15 -7.31
C GLU A 115 -8.29 -4.15 -7.27
N SER A 116 -7.98 -2.86 -7.10
CA SER A 116 -9.02 -1.83 -7.04
C SER A 116 -9.81 -1.68 -8.34
N ASN A 117 -9.18 -1.85 -9.51
CA ASN A 117 -9.90 -1.87 -10.78
C ASN A 117 -10.92 -3.00 -10.84
N THR A 118 -10.50 -4.21 -10.46
CA THR A 118 -11.38 -5.40 -10.45
C THR A 118 -12.56 -5.19 -9.52
N THR A 119 -12.31 -4.73 -8.30
CA THR A 119 -13.36 -4.54 -7.30
C THR A 119 -14.30 -3.38 -7.65
N LEU A 120 -13.78 -2.25 -8.15
CA LEU A 120 -14.60 -1.12 -8.60
C LEU A 120 -15.47 -1.51 -9.79
N ILE A 121 -14.92 -2.17 -10.82
CA ILE A 121 -15.71 -2.62 -11.98
C ILE A 121 -16.84 -3.56 -11.53
N HIS A 122 -16.54 -4.52 -10.65
CA HIS A 122 -17.53 -5.43 -10.12
C HIS A 122 -18.64 -4.65 -9.38
N THR A 123 -18.28 -3.79 -8.42
CA THR A 123 -19.25 -3.03 -7.63
C THR A 123 -20.08 -2.08 -8.50
N ILE A 124 -19.48 -1.41 -9.48
CA ILE A 124 -20.22 -0.55 -10.41
C ILE A 124 -21.22 -1.38 -11.20
N LYS A 125 -20.83 -2.54 -11.75
CA LYS A 125 -21.75 -3.40 -12.53
C LYS A 125 -22.86 -4.02 -11.69
N SER A 126 -22.57 -4.37 -10.43
CA SER A 126 -23.54 -5.03 -9.56
C SER A 126 -24.49 -4.06 -8.84
N THR A 127 -24.23 -2.75 -8.91
CA THR A 127 -25.07 -1.75 -8.27
C THR A 127 -26.29 -1.45 -9.13
N ASP A 128 -27.47 -1.56 -8.52
CA ASP A 128 -28.74 -1.15 -9.10
C ASP A 128 -28.73 0.36 -9.42
N GLN A 129 -29.18 0.72 -10.61
CA GLN A 129 -29.29 2.10 -11.07
C GLN A 129 -30.12 2.97 -10.10
N ALA A 130 -31.15 2.41 -9.46
CA ALA A 130 -31.97 3.11 -8.47
C ALA A 130 -31.20 3.50 -7.19
N LEU A 131 -30.11 2.78 -6.88
CA LEU A 131 -29.25 3.07 -5.73
C LEU A 131 -28.06 3.96 -6.09
N TRP A 132 -27.68 4.02 -7.36
CA TRP A 132 -26.46 4.68 -7.83
C TRP A 132 -26.36 6.16 -7.41
N HIS A 133 -27.48 6.88 -7.51
CA HIS A 133 -27.58 8.29 -7.17
C HIS A 133 -28.10 8.54 -5.74
N LYS A 134 -28.60 7.51 -5.05
CA LYS A 134 -29.19 7.67 -3.73
C LYS A 134 -28.12 7.95 -2.69
N LYS A 135 -28.39 8.92 -1.82
CA LYS A 135 -27.53 9.28 -0.69
C LYS A 135 -28.09 8.67 0.60
N PRO A 136 -27.27 8.13 1.51
CA PRO A 136 -27.78 7.64 2.80
C PRO A 136 -28.30 8.76 3.70
N SER A 137 -27.71 9.96 3.61
CA SER A 137 -28.13 11.18 4.29
C SER A 137 -27.74 12.43 3.46
N ALA A 138 -28.19 13.61 3.87
CA ALA A 138 -27.86 14.85 3.16
C ALA A 138 -26.35 15.18 3.16
N GLN A 139 -25.63 14.74 4.20
CA GLN A 139 -24.21 15.03 4.40
C GLN A 139 -23.28 13.94 3.83
N GLU A 140 -23.80 12.78 3.47
CA GLU A 140 -23.03 11.67 2.89
C GLU A 140 -23.04 11.69 1.35
N TRP A 141 -22.12 10.98 0.72
CA TRP A 141 -22.03 10.90 -0.74
C TRP A 141 -22.81 9.70 -1.29
N SER A 142 -23.33 9.83 -2.51
CA SER A 142 -23.82 8.69 -3.29
C SER A 142 -22.66 7.88 -3.90
N MET A 143 -22.97 6.74 -4.51
CA MET A 143 -22.00 5.92 -5.26
C MET A 143 -21.38 6.71 -6.41
N GLY A 144 -22.22 7.39 -7.20
CA GLY A 144 -21.75 8.23 -8.31
C GLY A 144 -20.91 9.42 -7.86
N GLN A 145 -21.18 9.98 -6.67
CA GLN A 145 -20.35 11.03 -6.08
C GLN A 145 -18.97 10.50 -5.65
N CYS A 146 -18.92 9.32 -5.04
CA CYS A 146 -17.66 8.66 -4.67
C CYS A 146 -16.80 8.39 -5.90
N LEU A 147 -17.38 7.82 -6.97
CA LEU A 147 -16.65 7.51 -8.19
C LEU A 147 -16.16 8.79 -8.89
N ASN A 148 -17.00 9.82 -9.00
CA ASN A 148 -16.60 11.08 -9.62
C ASN A 148 -15.40 11.73 -8.90
N HIS A 149 -15.43 11.74 -7.56
CA HIS A 149 -14.32 12.23 -6.76
C HIS A 149 -13.04 11.42 -6.99
N LEU A 150 -13.14 10.09 -6.98
CA LEU A 150 -11.99 9.22 -7.23
C LEU A 150 -11.35 9.52 -8.59
N LEU A 151 -12.15 9.55 -9.66
CA LEU A 151 -11.64 9.79 -11.02
C LEU A 151 -11.00 11.18 -11.18
N THR A 152 -11.61 12.20 -10.56
CA THR A 152 -11.04 13.56 -10.52
C THR A 152 -9.69 13.55 -9.79
N ALA A 153 -9.61 12.88 -8.64
CA ALA A 153 -8.38 12.77 -7.87
C ALA A 153 -7.28 12.03 -8.64
N GLU A 154 -7.60 10.92 -9.33
CA GLU A 154 -6.63 10.18 -10.15
C GLU A 154 -6.04 11.03 -11.27
N GLN A 155 -6.87 11.79 -11.98
CA GLN A 155 -6.40 12.69 -13.03
C GLN A 155 -5.46 13.77 -12.48
N LEU A 156 -5.82 14.38 -11.35
CA LEU A 156 -5.01 15.41 -10.71
C LEU A 156 -3.67 14.86 -10.21
N LEU A 157 -3.69 13.73 -9.51
CA LEU A 157 -2.49 13.11 -8.96
C LEU A 157 -1.54 12.64 -10.07
N LEU A 158 -2.06 12.05 -11.15
CA LEU A 158 -1.22 11.70 -12.30
C LEU A 158 -0.62 12.93 -12.98
N GLY A 159 -1.38 14.03 -13.07
CA GLY A 159 -0.87 15.32 -13.54
C GLY A 159 0.25 15.87 -12.66
N GLN A 160 0.11 15.75 -11.34
CA GLN A 160 1.16 16.14 -10.38
C GLN A 160 2.43 15.31 -10.53
N VAL A 161 2.30 14.00 -10.76
CA VAL A 161 3.44 13.11 -11.02
C VAL A 161 4.20 13.55 -12.27
N LYS A 162 3.47 13.79 -13.37
CA LYS A 162 4.08 14.26 -14.62
C LYS A 162 4.80 15.60 -14.43
N LYS A 163 4.18 16.54 -13.73
CA LYS A 163 4.78 17.83 -13.40
C LYS A 163 6.02 17.70 -12.50
N ALA A 164 6.01 16.78 -11.53
CA ALA A 164 7.16 16.54 -10.66
C ALA A 164 8.37 16.05 -11.46
N LEU A 165 8.14 15.21 -12.49
CA LEU A 165 9.18 14.71 -13.38
C LEU A 165 9.83 15.79 -14.27
N GLU A 166 9.19 16.95 -14.44
CA GLU A 166 9.74 18.10 -15.18
C GLU A 166 10.68 18.95 -14.31
N ALA A 167 10.57 18.87 -12.98
CA ALA A 167 11.44 19.61 -12.07
C ALA A 167 12.83 18.97 -11.96
N PRO A 168 13.89 19.70 -11.54
CA PRO A 168 15.20 19.11 -11.31
C PRO A 168 15.15 17.95 -10.30
N ALA A 169 15.86 16.87 -10.62
CA ALA A 169 16.00 15.73 -9.71
C ALA A 169 16.76 16.13 -8.43
N ASN A 170 16.33 15.61 -7.29
CA ASN A 170 16.99 15.73 -6.00
C ASN A 170 17.45 14.34 -5.51
N ASN A 171 18.74 14.04 -5.69
CA ASN A 171 19.32 12.76 -5.27
C ASN A 171 19.73 12.73 -3.78
N ALA A 172 19.60 13.84 -3.05
CA ALA A 172 19.99 13.92 -1.64
C ALA A 172 18.89 13.43 -0.68
N GLN A 173 17.65 13.37 -1.14
CA GLN A 173 16.47 12.99 -0.36
C GLN A 173 16.00 11.57 -0.72
N ASP A 174 15.65 10.78 0.29
CA ASP A 174 15.05 9.46 0.13
C ASP A 174 13.86 9.32 1.08
N LEU A 175 12.68 9.06 0.52
CA LEU A 175 11.43 8.97 1.29
C LEU A 175 10.88 7.55 1.41
N ARG A 176 11.60 6.52 0.90
CA ARG A 176 11.14 5.12 0.89
C ARG A 176 10.66 4.59 2.24
N SER A 177 11.31 4.99 3.33
CA SER A 177 10.92 4.56 4.68
C SER A 177 9.50 4.98 5.08
N LYS A 178 8.91 5.96 4.37
CA LYS A 178 7.55 6.44 4.62
C LYS A 178 6.47 5.73 3.79
N ASP A 179 6.83 4.85 2.85
CA ASP A 179 5.87 4.24 1.92
C ASP A 179 4.76 3.47 2.66
N ALA A 180 5.12 2.59 3.60
CA ALA A 180 4.16 1.80 4.36
C ALA A 180 3.25 2.67 5.24
N TRP A 181 3.83 3.69 5.88
CA TRP A 181 3.07 4.67 6.66
C TRP A 181 2.08 5.43 5.79
N LEU A 182 2.51 5.89 4.61
CA LEU A 182 1.66 6.63 3.67
C LEU A 182 0.49 5.78 3.19
N ILE A 183 0.75 4.53 2.78
CA ILE A 183 -0.29 3.58 2.38
C ILE A 183 -1.30 3.39 3.52
N SER A 184 -0.81 3.14 4.74
CA SER A 184 -1.69 3.00 5.92
C SER A 184 -2.58 4.22 6.12
N LYS A 185 -2.03 5.44 6.03
CA LYS A 185 -2.81 6.68 6.20
C LYS A 185 -3.82 6.92 5.08
N VAL A 186 -3.47 6.60 3.84
CA VAL A 186 -4.39 6.75 2.71
C VAL A 186 -5.51 5.71 2.75
N ALA A 187 -5.20 4.48 3.13
CA ALA A 187 -6.17 3.39 3.19
C ALA A 187 -7.17 3.54 4.35
N ASP A 188 -6.77 4.24 5.42
CA ASP A 188 -7.60 4.39 6.61
C ASP A 188 -8.91 5.14 6.31
N ARG A 189 -10.03 4.42 6.50
CA ARG A 189 -11.38 4.97 6.45
C ARG A 189 -12.03 5.22 7.80
N GLY A 190 -11.38 4.85 8.90
CA GLY A 190 -11.81 5.21 10.26
C GLY A 190 -11.78 6.72 10.47
N VAL A 191 -10.84 7.43 9.84
CA VAL A 191 -10.78 8.90 9.86
C VAL A 191 -11.42 9.47 8.59
N LYS A 192 -12.60 10.08 8.75
CA LYS A 192 -13.30 10.77 7.66
C LYS A 192 -12.72 12.18 7.49
N VAL A 193 -11.81 12.33 6.54
CA VAL A 193 -11.21 13.63 6.18
C VAL A 193 -12.10 14.35 5.16
N LYS A 194 -12.38 15.65 5.40
CA LYS A 194 -13.00 16.53 4.40
C LYS A 194 -11.94 16.87 3.35
N THR A 195 -12.25 16.61 2.08
CA THR A 195 -11.32 16.91 0.99
C THR A 195 -11.32 18.40 0.66
N PRO A 196 -10.16 19.02 0.37
CA PRO A 196 -10.13 20.37 -0.18
C PRO A 196 -10.63 20.44 -1.64
N LEU A 197 -10.73 19.29 -2.34
CA LEU A 197 -11.32 19.21 -3.67
C LEU A 197 -12.85 19.19 -3.55
N ASN A 198 -13.52 20.24 -4.01
CA ASN A 198 -14.98 20.39 -4.10
C ASN A 198 -15.76 19.53 -3.08
N ASN A 199 -16.09 20.11 -1.93
CA ASN A 199 -16.71 19.44 -0.78
C ASN A 199 -17.95 18.58 -1.11
N GLN A 200 -18.57 18.79 -2.27
CA GLN A 200 -19.65 17.97 -2.79
C GLN A 200 -19.44 17.67 -4.29
N PRO A 201 -18.77 16.55 -4.64
CA PRO A 201 -18.65 16.13 -6.03
C PRO A 201 -20.03 15.94 -6.64
N LYS A 202 -20.22 16.27 -7.91
CA LYS A 202 -21.46 15.94 -8.63
C LYS A 202 -21.55 14.42 -8.82
N SER A 203 -22.75 13.86 -8.76
CA SER A 203 -22.93 12.44 -9.05
C SER A 203 -22.79 12.22 -10.56
N ILE A 204 -21.90 11.31 -10.97
CA ILE A 204 -21.75 10.93 -12.39
C ILE A 204 -22.74 9.83 -12.78
N ASN A 205 -23.07 9.72 -14.07
CA ASN A 205 -23.80 8.59 -14.61
C ASN A 205 -22.97 7.29 -14.49
N GLN A 206 -23.63 6.15 -14.25
CA GLN A 206 -22.96 4.86 -14.02
C GLN A 206 -22.16 4.35 -15.24
N ALA A 207 -22.73 4.45 -16.44
CA ALA A 207 -22.08 4.00 -17.67
C ALA A 207 -20.90 4.92 -18.04
N GLU A 208 -21.09 6.23 -17.89
CA GLU A 208 -20.04 7.23 -18.05
C GLU A 208 -18.89 7.00 -17.06
N GLY A 209 -19.21 6.79 -15.77
CA GLY A 209 -18.23 6.50 -14.74
C GLY A 209 -17.43 5.22 -15.03
N MET A 210 -18.07 4.17 -15.54
CA MET A 210 -17.39 2.95 -16.00
C MET A 210 -16.42 3.23 -17.16
N ALA A 211 -16.83 4.06 -18.13
CA ALA A 211 -15.98 4.42 -19.26
C ALA A 211 -14.76 5.25 -18.81
N LEU A 212 -14.97 6.22 -17.93
CA LEU A 212 -13.89 7.05 -17.38
C LEU A 212 -12.92 6.24 -16.50
N LEU A 213 -13.42 5.28 -15.70
CA LEU A 213 -12.56 4.37 -14.93
C LEU A 213 -11.63 3.58 -15.86
N LYS A 214 -12.18 2.98 -16.93
CA LYS A 214 -11.36 2.25 -17.92
C LYS A 214 -10.31 3.16 -18.57
N LYS A 215 -10.70 4.39 -18.93
CA LYS A 215 -9.79 5.39 -19.50
C LYS A 215 -8.66 5.75 -18.53
N SER A 216 -8.99 6.01 -17.26
CA SER A 216 -8.01 6.30 -16.21
C SER A 216 -7.02 5.15 -16.04
N ARG A 217 -7.52 3.92 -15.93
CA ARG A 217 -6.68 2.72 -15.75
C ARG A 217 -5.76 2.47 -16.94
N LYS A 218 -6.25 2.65 -18.18
CA LYS A 218 -5.42 2.58 -19.39
C LYS A 218 -4.31 3.63 -19.38
N ALA A 219 -4.62 4.88 -19.00
CA ALA A 219 -3.63 5.95 -18.93
C ALA A 219 -2.53 5.65 -17.89
N LEU A 220 -2.90 5.10 -16.73
CA LEU A 220 -1.96 4.68 -15.69
C LEU A 220 -1.08 3.52 -16.15
N GLN A 221 -1.64 2.52 -16.83
CA GLN A 221 -0.87 1.40 -17.39
C GLN A 221 0.15 1.86 -18.44
N ILE A 222 -0.26 2.75 -19.35
CA ILE A 222 0.63 3.34 -20.35
C ILE A 222 1.76 4.12 -19.67
N PHE A 223 1.43 4.92 -18.65
CA PHE A 223 2.42 5.69 -17.91
C PHE A 223 3.45 4.80 -17.19
N LEU A 224 2.99 3.72 -16.55
CA LEU A 224 3.82 2.76 -15.80
C LEU A 224 4.55 1.73 -16.67
N ALA A 225 4.32 1.74 -17.99
CA ALA A 225 5.04 0.88 -18.92
C ALA A 225 6.50 1.34 -19.11
N ASN A 226 6.80 2.61 -18.83
CA ASN A 226 8.17 3.13 -18.89
C ASN A 226 8.92 2.88 -17.58
N ASP A 227 9.76 1.85 -17.56
CA ASP A 227 10.60 1.47 -16.42
C ASP A 227 11.77 2.44 -16.13
N ALA A 228 12.09 3.32 -17.07
CA ALA A 228 13.18 4.29 -16.92
C ALA A 228 12.75 5.57 -16.20
N LEU A 229 11.46 5.70 -15.82
CA LEU A 229 10.99 6.91 -15.13
C LEU A 229 11.66 7.06 -13.76
N PRO A 230 12.31 8.21 -13.50
CA PRO A 230 13.04 8.44 -12.25
C PRO A 230 12.08 8.85 -11.11
N LEU A 231 11.09 8.01 -10.79
CA LEU A 231 10.00 8.36 -9.88
C LEU A 231 10.43 8.60 -8.41
N ARG A 232 11.67 8.27 -8.04
CA ARG A 232 12.16 8.31 -6.65
C ARG A 232 13.03 9.52 -6.30
N ASN A 233 13.46 10.30 -7.28
CA ASN A 233 14.25 11.52 -7.05
C ASN A 233 13.56 12.79 -7.55
N HIS A 234 12.31 12.70 -8.00
CA HIS A 234 11.45 13.85 -8.31
C HIS A 234 10.37 13.98 -7.24
N PHE A 235 10.11 15.21 -6.78
CA PHE A 235 9.29 15.47 -5.60
C PHE A 235 8.09 16.36 -5.93
N GLY A 236 6.97 16.04 -5.29
CA GLY A 236 5.72 16.79 -5.35
C GLY A 236 5.13 17.02 -3.96
N LYS A 237 3.92 17.59 -3.95
CA LYS A 237 3.12 17.75 -2.73
C LYS A 237 2.08 16.64 -2.65
N SER A 238 1.91 16.05 -1.48
CA SER A 238 0.82 15.15 -1.15
C SER A 238 -0.03 15.75 -0.02
N PRO A 239 -1.33 15.40 0.12
CA PRO A 239 -2.11 15.72 1.30
C PRO A 239 -1.47 15.28 2.63
N TYR A 240 -0.51 14.35 2.57
CA TYR A 240 0.21 13.81 3.73
C TYR A 240 1.64 14.38 3.90
N GLY A 241 1.95 15.49 3.21
CA GLY A 241 3.25 16.16 3.27
C GLY A 241 4.09 16.01 1.99
N PRO A 242 5.41 16.27 2.06
CA PRO A 242 6.32 16.03 0.94
C PRO A 242 6.31 14.56 0.51
N ALA A 243 6.27 14.32 -0.80
CA ALA A 243 6.24 12.99 -1.39
C ALA A 243 7.11 12.96 -2.65
N ASP A 244 7.81 11.85 -2.89
CA ASP A 244 8.39 11.59 -4.21
C ASP A 244 7.28 11.24 -5.22
N ALA A 245 7.58 11.27 -6.51
CA ALA A 245 6.60 11.02 -7.57
C ALA A 245 5.99 9.60 -7.48
N TYR A 246 6.76 8.62 -7.00
CA TYR A 246 6.25 7.28 -6.69
C TYR A 246 5.23 7.29 -5.54
N GLN A 247 5.49 8.03 -4.47
CA GLN A 247 4.60 8.15 -3.33
C GLN A 247 3.29 8.85 -3.70
N VAL A 248 3.32 9.80 -4.62
CA VAL A 248 2.08 10.37 -5.20
C VAL A 248 1.27 9.30 -5.95
N LEU A 249 1.94 8.40 -6.69
CA LEU A 249 1.28 7.24 -7.31
C LEU A 249 0.76 6.24 -6.29
N LEU A 250 1.45 6.02 -5.17
CA LEU A 250 0.96 5.19 -4.07
C LEU A 250 -0.32 5.78 -3.46
N VAL A 251 -0.37 7.10 -3.25
CA VAL A 251 -1.59 7.79 -2.81
C VAL A 251 -2.70 7.54 -3.82
N LEU A 252 -2.46 7.74 -5.12
CA LEU A 252 -3.44 7.50 -6.18
C LEU A 252 -4.00 6.07 -6.13
N ALA A 253 -3.12 5.07 -6.14
CA ALA A 253 -3.52 3.67 -6.18
C ALA A 253 -4.27 3.26 -4.89
N THR A 254 -3.80 3.70 -3.73
CA THR A 254 -4.43 3.39 -2.43
C THR A 254 -5.76 4.11 -2.25
N HIS A 255 -5.90 5.33 -2.78
CA HIS A 255 -7.15 6.11 -2.72
C HIS A 255 -8.32 5.42 -3.42
N SER A 256 -8.03 4.62 -4.45
CA SER A 256 -9.04 3.76 -5.10
C SER A 256 -9.66 2.77 -4.13
N HIS A 257 -8.85 2.13 -3.30
CA HIS A 257 -9.34 1.19 -2.27
C HIS A 257 -10.20 1.92 -1.24
N ARG A 258 -9.72 3.07 -0.76
CA ARG A 258 -10.43 3.93 0.20
C ARG A 258 -11.83 4.33 -0.31
N HIS A 259 -11.96 4.71 -1.58
CA HIS A 259 -13.26 5.07 -2.16
C HIS A 259 -14.12 3.88 -2.54
N HIS A 260 -13.54 2.73 -2.86
CA HIS A 260 -14.30 1.49 -2.97
C HIS A 260 -14.95 1.11 -1.64
N GLN A 261 -14.23 1.21 -0.52
CA GLN A 261 -14.79 0.99 0.81
C GLN A 261 -15.94 1.97 1.12
N GLN A 262 -15.79 3.25 0.76
CA GLN A 262 -16.87 4.23 0.91
C GLN A 262 -18.12 3.84 0.11
N MET A 263 -17.94 3.37 -1.12
CA MET A 263 -19.04 2.90 -1.95
C MET A 263 -19.78 1.71 -1.28
N LEU A 264 -19.05 0.78 -0.69
CA LEU A 264 -19.64 -0.32 0.07
C LEU A 264 -20.34 0.14 1.37
N GLU A 265 -19.83 1.18 2.04
CA GLU A 265 -20.53 1.83 3.17
C GLU A 265 -21.87 2.40 2.72
N VAL A 266 -21.89 3.14 1.61
CA VAL A 266 -23.13 3.72 1.04
C VAL A 266 -24.17 2.64 0.79
N LEU A 267 -23.81 1.56 0.10
CA LEU A 267 -24.74 0.46 -0.17
C LEU A 267 -25.29 -0.17 1.11
N ARG A 268 -24.44 -0.42 2.11
CA ARG A 268 -24.87 -0.98 3.40
C ARG A 268 -25.83 -0.05 4.13
N SER A 269 -25.54 1.26 4.17
CA SER A 269 -26.43 2.24 4.81
C SER A 269 -27.78 2.34 4.10
N LEU A 270 -27.80 2.32 2.77
CA LEU A 270 -29.04 2.35 1.99
C LEU A 270 -29.90 1.09 2.17
N GLN A 271 -29.29 -0.05 2.50
CA GLN A 271 -30.00 -1.30 2.78
C GLN A 271 -30.59 -1.35 4.19
N LYS A 272 -29.90 -0.76 5.19
CA LYS A 272 -30.42 -0.68 6.57
C LYS A 272 -31.61 0.26 6.72
N ASN A 273 -31.73 1.23 5.83
CA ASN A 273 -32.80 2.24 5.84
C ASN A 273 -34.01 1.86 4.95
N LYS A 274 -34.10 0.60 4.52
CA LYS A 274 -35.27 0.03 3.85
C LYS A 274 -36.11 -0.73 4.87
#